data_AF-A0A847V7Y6-F1
#
_entry.id   AF-A0A847V7Y6-F1
#
_cell.length_a   1.000
_cell.length_b   1.000
_cell.length_c   1.000
_cell.angle_alpha   90.00
_cell.angle_beta   90.00
_cell.angle_gamma   90.00
#
_symmetry.space_group_name_H-M   'P 1'
#
loop_
_entity.id
_entity.type
_entity.pdbx_description
1 polymer ?
#
loop_
_entity_poly.entity_id
_entity_poly.type
_entity_poly.pdbx_seq_one_letter_code
_entity_poly.pdbx_strand_id
1 'polypeptide(L)'
;MSPARPRGVLPCRPALLAVLAVMAAVTVTASGITLTVQDRSVAPDGTAVVTVQVAGAQDLGGIDLVVGYDPSVLRFESAATGSLADRARVSVTQSEPGRVHLAVASPRTLSGNGPLVTLTFAAVGPAGARSGLDLSAARAVTIDGEYVPVSVVNGTVSVGGGGLLPLSPLGAVAAICTAAAVVAASRTRRA
;
A
#
# COMPACT_ATOMS: atom_id res chain seq x y z
N MET A 1 -95.08 31.47 -11.81
CA MET A 1 -94.33 32.38 -12.69
C MET A 1 -93.45 33.26 -11.79
N SER A 2 -92.16 32.97 -11.68
CA SER A 2 -91.14 33.77 -10.98
C SER A 2 -89.78 33.49 -11.66
N PRO A 3 -88.91 34.50 -11.85
CA PRO A 3 -87.93 34.50 -12.93
C PRO A 3 -86.61 33.77 -12.63
N ALA A 4 -85.93 33.42 -13.72
CA ALA A 4 -84.64 32.76 -13.82
C ALA A 4 -83.49 33.47 -13.08
N ARG A 5 -82.52 32.68 -12.59
CA ARG A 5 -81.13 33.08 -12.42
C ARG A 5 -80.22 32.04 -13.12
N PRO A 6 -79.46 32.41 -14.16
CA PRO A 6 -78.31 31.63 -14.59
C PRO A 6 -77.07 32.10 -13.82
N ARG A 7 -76.15 31.18 -13.49
CA ARG A 7 -74.73 31.35 -13.07
C ARG A 7 -74.36 30.10 -12.26
N GLY A 8 -73.29 29.37 -12.52
CA GLY A 8 -72.19 29.53 -13.45
C GLY A 8 -71.39 28.24 -13.46
N VAL A 9 -70.69 27.99 -14.56
CA VAL A 9 -69.76 26.89 -14.73
C VAL A 9 -68.60 27.09 -13.75
N LEU A 10 -68.32 26.10 -12.90
CA LEU A 10 -67.06 26.00 -12.16
C LEU A 10 -66.12 25.04 -12.90
N PRO A 11 -64.99 25.51 -13.45
CA PRO A 11 -63.85 24.66 -13.77
C PRO A 11 -62.73 24.96 -12.76
N CYS A 12 -62.49 24.07 -11.80
CA CYS A 12 -61.33 24.11 -10.89
C CYS A 12 -61.33 22.77 -10.12
N ARG A 13 -60.32 21.90 -10.08
CA ARG A 13 -58.91 21.86 -10.48
C ARG A 13 -58.53 20.37 -10.39
N PRO A 14 -57.85 19.74 -11.37
CA PRO A 14 -57.23 18.44 -11.13
C PRO A 14 -55.92 18.67 -10.37
N ALA A 15 -55.99 18.83 -9.05
CA ALA A 15 -54.83 19.05 -8.19
C ALA A 15 -54.58 17.83 -7.28
N LEU A 16 -54.62 16.62 -7.84
CA LEU A 16 -54.34 15.40 -7.09
C LEU A 16 -53.66 14.34 -7.98
N LEU A 17 -52.48 14.63 -8.54
CA LEU A 17 -51.72 13.58 -9.26
C LEU A 17 -50.20 13.79 -9.43
N ALA A 18 -49.54 14.61 -8.61
CA ALA A 18 -48.09 14.84 -8.80
C ALA A 18 -47.29 15.00 -7.50
N VAL A 19 -47.48 14.10 -6.53
CA VAL A 19 -46.49 13.89 -5.46
C VAL A 19 -45.92 12.48 -5.60
N LEU A 20 -45.27 12.22 -6.74
CA LEU A 20 -44.29 11.15 -6.88
C LEU A 20 -42.96 11.82 -7.22
N ALA A 21 -42.47 12.63 -6.29
CA ALA A 21 -41.18 13.29 -6.40
C ALA A 21 -40.08 12.24 -6.20
N VAL A 22 -39.63 11.68 -7.32
CA VAL A 22 -38.24 11.29 -7.61
C VAL A 22 -37.38 11.04 -6.37
N MET A 23 -37.43 9.81 -5.85
CA MET A 23 -36.34 9.30 -5.00
C MET A 23 -35.14 9.08 -5.93
N ALA A 24 -34.41 10.16 -6.22
CA ALA A 24 -33.09 10.05 -6.81
C ALA A 24 -32.24 9.23 -5.83
N ALA A 25 -31.83 8.03 -6.23
CA ALA A 25 -30.83 7.28 -5.50
C ALA A 25 -29.53 8.10 -5.50
N VAL A 26 -29.31 8.87 -4.44
CA VAL A 26 -28.04 9.53 -4.19
C VAL A 26 -27.04 8.41 -3.94
N THR A 27 -26.27 8.05 -4.96
CA THR A 27 -25.14 7.15 -4.79
C THR A 27 -24.04 7.93 -4.10
N VAL A 28 -23.90 7.77 -2.79
CA VAL A 28 -22.73 8.25 -2.05
C VAL A 28 -21.54 7.44 -2.54
N THR A 29 -20.70 8.02 -3.41
CA THR A 29 -19.41 7.43 -3.73
C THR A 29 -18.50 7.69 -2.53
N ALA A 30 -18.34 6.70 -1.66
CA ALA A 30 -17.30 6.76 -0.63
C ALA A 30 -15.94 6.90 -1.34
N SER A 31 -15.22 7.99 -1.05
CA SER A 31 -13.86 8.18 -1.53
C SER A 31 -12.97 7.11 -0.94
N GLY A 32 -12.46 6.20 -1.78
CA GLY A 32 -11.55 5.14 -1.36
C GLY A 32 -10.12 5.62 -1.19
N ILE A 33 -9.29 4.78 -0.57
CA ILE A 33 -7.85 4.98 -0.46
C ILE A 33 -7.10 3.95 -1.29
N THR A 34 -5.85 4.27 -1.63
CA THR A 34 -4.92 3.30 -2.23
C THR A 34 -3.71 3.10 -1.33
N LEU A 35 -3.41 1.84 -1.00
CA LEU A 35 -2.18 1.44 -0.33
C LEU A 35 -1.19 0.95 -1.37
N THR A 36 0.05 1.45 -1.34
CA THR A 36 1.07 1.11 -2.34
C THR A 36 2.38 0.75 -1.68
N VAL A 37 3.02 -0.30 -2.18
CA VAL A 37 4.41 -0.62 -1.90
C VAL A 37 5.19 -0.58 -3.21
N GLN A 38 6.34 0.09 -3.21
CA GLN A 38 7.20 0.19 -4.39
C GLN A 38 8.15 -1.00 -4.50
N ASP A 39 8.55 -1.31 -5.73
CA ASP A 39 9.62 -2.27 -6.00
C ASP A 39 10.97 -1.77 -5.46
N ARG A 40 11.78 -2.71 -4.98
CA ARG A 40 13.11 -2.43 -4.44
C ARG A 40 14.13 -3.48 -4.88
N SER A 41 15.33 -3.02 -5.22
CA SER A 41 16.49 -3.90 -5.39
C SER A 41 17.53 -3.60 -4.32
N VAL A 42 18.09 -4.65 -3.74
CA VAL A 42 19.11 -4.58 -2.67
C VAL A 42 20.26 -5.52 -2.96
N ALA A 43 21.47 -5.23 -2.52
CA ALA A 43 22.57 -6.18 -2.64
C ALA A 43 22.32 -7.45 -1.79
N PRO A 44 22.99 -8.58 -2.09
CA PRO A 44 23.04 -9.73 -1.18
C PRO A 44 23.48 -9.29 0.22
N ASP A 45 22.87 -9.88 1.25
CA ASP A 45 23.09 -9.54 2.66
C ASP A 45 22.80 -8.07 3.04
N GLY A 46 22.19 -7.31 2.12
CA GLY A 46 21.80 -5.92 2.33
C GLY A 46 20.46 -5.76 3.05
N THR A 47 20.14 -4.51 3.34
CA THR A 47 18.87 -4.14 4.00
C THR A 47 17.93 -3.45 3.00
N ALA A 48 16.72 -3.98 2.86
CA ALA A 48 15.62 -3.38 2.11
C ALA A 48 14.75 -2.53 3.03
N VAL A 49 14.66 -1.24 2.72
CA VAL A 49 13.73 -0.32 3.36
C VAL A 49 12.56 -0.12 2.42
N VAL A 50 11.37 -0.48 2.91
CA VAL A 50 10.13 -0.53 2.13
C VAL A 50 9.10 0.33 2.82
N THR A 51 8.47 1.25 2.10
CA THR A 51 7.45 2.14 2.67
C THR A 51 6.08 1.79 2.12
N VAL A 52 5.12 1.58 3.02
CA VAL A 52 3.70 1.50 2.67
C VAL A 52 3.17 2.92 2.56
N GLN A 53 2.83 3.33 1.34
CA GLN A 53 2.28 4.64 1.01
C GLN A 53 0.75 4.58 1.01
N VAL A 54 0.11 5.63 1.50
CA VAL A 54 -1.33 5.85 1.38
C VAL A 54 -1.57 7.00 0.41
N ALA A 55 -2.55 6.84 -0.48
CA ALA A 55 -3.09 7.91 -1.30
C ALA A 55 -4.61 8.03 -1.08
N GLY A 56 -5.11 9.27 -1.08
CA GLY A 56 -6.53 9.59 -0.99
C GLY A 56 -7.10 9.51 0.42
N ALA A 57 -6.29 9.55 1.48
CA ALA A 57 -6.81 9.52 2.84
C ALA A 57 -7.70 10.75 3.10
N GLN A 58 -8.93 10.49 3.56
CA GLN A 58 -9.87 11.51 3.99
C GLN A 58 -10.47 11.06 5.31
N ASP A 59 -10.14 11.80 6.38
CA ASP A 59 -10.67 11.62 7.72
C ASP A 59 -10.55 10.19 8.27
N LEU A 60 -9.44 9.51 7.95
CA LEU A 60 -9.20 8.14 8.42
C LEU A 60 -8.98 8.12 9.93
N GLY A 61 -9.63 7.17 10.60
CA GLY A 61 -9.45 6.86 12.02
C GLY A 61 -8.63 5.61 12.27
N GLY A 62 -8.60 4.68 11.30
CA GLY A 62 -7.79 3.47 11.43
C GLY A 62 -7.56 2.71 10.13
N ILE A 63 -6.47 1.95 10.10
CA ILE A 63 -6.08 1.07 9.00
C ILE A 63 -5.55 -0.24 9.61
N ASP A 64 -6.00 -1.37 9.08
CA ASP A 64 -5.50 -2.71 9.43
C ASP A 64 -5.11 -3.44 8.14
N LEU A 65 -3.93 -4.08 8.12
CA LEU A 65 -3.35 -4.71 6.93
C LEU A 65 -2.35 -5.80 7.30
N VAL A 66 -2.24 -6.83 6.47
CA VAL A 66 -1.14 -7.79 6.51
C VAL A 66 -0.23 -7.63 5.29
N VAL A 67 1.07 -7.53 5.54
CA VAL A 67 2.12 -7.56 4.51
C VAL A 67 2.72 -8.96 4.47
N GLY A 68 2.46 -9.68 3.37
CA GLY A 68 3.05 -10.97 3.08
C GLY A 68 4.39 -10.84 2.36
N TYR A 69 5.37 -11.68 2.71
CA TYR A 69 6.66 -11.76 2.05
C TYR A 69 7.20 -13.20 2.09
N ASP A 70 8.21 -13.52 1.27
CA ASP A 70 8.87 -14.82 1.27
C ASP A 70 9.99 -14.86 2.34
N PRO A 71 9.83 -15.66 3.42
CA PRO A 71 10.82 -15.75 4.50
C PRO A 71 12.12 -16.44 4.10
N SER A 72 12.17 -17.12 2.94
CA SER A 72 13.42 -17.66 2.39
C SER A 72 14.27 -16.59 1.69
N VAL A 73 13.68 -15.43 1.38
CA VAL A 73 14.33 -14.33 0.66
C VAL A 73 14.56 -13.11 1.56
N LEU A 74 13.58 -12.79 2.40
CA LEU A 74 13.63 -11.64 3.31
C LEU A 74 13.46 -12.08 4.76
N ARG A 75 13.99 -11.29 5.68
CA ARG A 75 13.69 -11.38 7.11
C ARG A 75 13.26 -10.02 7.63
N PHE A 76 12.07 -9.92 8.21
CA PHE A 76 11.63 -8.68 8.84
C PHE A 76 12.49 -8.35 10.05
N GLU A 77 12.88 -7.08 10.20
CA GLU A 77 13.77 -6.64 11.29
C GLU A 77 13.14 -5.57 12.16
N SER A 78 12.52 -4.55 11.54
CA SER A 78 11.94 -3.43 12.28
C SER A 78 10.92 -2.67 11.45
N ALA A 79 10.15 -1.82 12.13
CA ALA A 79 9.26 -0.88 11.50
C ALA A 79 9.39 0.50 12.15
N ALA A 80 9.17 1.54 11.36
CA ALA A 80 9.13 2.92 11.79
C ALA A 80 7.84 3.58 11.31
N THR A 81 7.23 4.40 12.16
CA THR A 81 6.04 5.18 11.83
C THR A 81 6.34 6.17 10.70
N GLY A 82 5.48 6.18 9.68
CA GLY A 82 5.56 7.15 8.59
C GLY A 82 4.94 8.49 8.98
N SER A 83 5.27 9.54 8.23
CA SER A 83 4.84 10.91 8.54
C SER A 83 3.33 11.11 8.48
N LEU A 84 2.58 10.29 7.72
CA LEU A 84 1.11 10.36 7.72
C LEU A 84 0.52 9.87 9.05
N ALA A 85 1.23 9.00 9.77
CA ALA A 85 0.79 8.39 11.02
C ALA A 85 1.58 8.89 12.25
N ASP A 86 2.29 10.01 12.15
CA ASP A 86 3.18 10.56 13.18
C ASP A 86 2.50 10.77 14.56
N ARG A 87 1.20 11.05 14.54
CA ARG A 87 0.35 11.24 15.73
C ARG A 87 -0.64 10.09 15.98
N ALA A 88 -0.54 9.02 15.20
CA ALA A 88 -1.33 7.82 15.38
C ALA A 88 -0.61 6.82 16.29
N ARG A 89 -1.36 5.86 16.82
CA ARG A 89 -0.79 4.65 17.42
C ARG A 89 -0.58 3.64 16.31
N VAL A 90 0.67 3.26 16.08
CA VAL A 90 1.05 2.24 15.09
C VAL A 90 1.53 1.01 15.85
N SER A 91 0.92 -0.14 15.56
CA SER A 91 1.37 -1.44 16.00
C SER A 91 1.83 -2.25 14.80
N VAL A 92 3.04 -2.80 14.88
CA VAL A 92 3.59 -3.71 13.88
C VAL A 92 4.05 -4.96 14.59
N THR A 93 3.43 -6.08 14.25
CA THR A 93 3.70 -7.37 14.90
C THR A 93 3.96 -8.43 13.85
N GLN A 94 4.93 -9.29 14.12
CA GLN A 94 5.15 -10.52 13.38
C GLN A 94 5.00 -11.71 14.33
N SER A 95 3.93 -12.49 14.15
CA SER A 95 3.74 -13.72 14.92
C SER A 95 4.47 -14.92 14.30
N GLU A 96 4.70 -14.91 12.99
CA GLU A 96 5.39 -15.96 12.23
C GLU A 96 6.10 -15.31 11.02
N PRO A 97 7.32 -15.78 10.66
CA PRO A 97 7.97 -15.45 9.40
C PRO A 97 7.05 -15.41 8.17
N GLY A 98 7.27 -14.43 7.30
CA GLY A 98 6.54 -14.26 6.04
C GLY A 98 5.25 -13.45 6.16
N ARG A 99 4.81 -13.08 7.36
CA ARG A 99 3.66 -12.18 7.58
C ARG A 99 3.96 -11.11 8.63
N VAL A 100 3.70 -9.86 8.28
CA VAL A 100 3.75 -8.71 9.19
C VAL A 100 2.36 -8.11 9.27
N HIS A 101 1.80 -8.05 10.48
CA HIS A 101 0.51 -7.40 10.73
C HIS A 101 0.74 -5.95 11.14
N LEU A 102 0.06 -5.04 10.47
CA LEU A 102 0.08 -3.61 10.69
C LEU A 102 -1.31 -3.15 11.13
N ALA A 103 -1.36 -2.48 12.28
CA ALA A 103 -2.56 -1.81 12.76
C ALA A 103 -2.24 -0.36 13.12
N VAL A 104 -3.01 0.56 12.57
CA VAL A 104 -2.90 2.00 12.82
C VAL A 104 -4.25 2.47 13.37
N ALA A 105 -4.21 3.14 14.52
CA ALA A 105 -5.37 3.78 15.13
C ALA A 105 -5.02 5.21 15.52
N SER A 106 -5.76 6.17 15.01
CA SER A 106 -5.49 7.59 15.25
C SER A 106 -6.61 8.25 16.03
N PRO A 107 -6.31 9.01 17.11
CA PRO A 107 -7.31 9.83 17.80
C PRO A 107 -7.64 11.13 17.04
N ARG A 108 -7.00 11.36 15.88
CA ARG A 108 -7.19 12.51 15.00
C ARG A 108 -7.34 12.02 13.56
N THR A 109 -7.98 12.81 12.71
CA THR A 109 -8.12 12.48 11.29
C THR A 109 -6.75 12.38 10.61
N LEU A 110 -6.54 11.27 9.88
CA LEU A 110 -5.42 11.14 8.95
C LEU A 110 -5.92 11.46 7.54
N SER A 111 -5.39 12.51 6.94
CA SER A 111 -5.83 13.01 5.63
C SER A 111 -4.64 13.37 4.74
N GLY A 112 -4.81 13.19 3.43
CA GLY A 112 -3.80 13.44 2.42
C GLY A 112 -3.10 12.17 1.92
N ASN A 113 -1.90 12.35 1.39
CA ASN A 113 -1.07 11.29 0.84
C ASN A 113 0.24 11.23 1.62
N GLY A 114 0.80 10.03 1.80
CA GLY A 114 2.11 9.91 2.39
C GLY A 114 2.42 8.56 3.00
N PRO A 115 3.60 8.45 3.62
CA PRO A 115 4.07 7.21 4.20
C PRO A 115 3.30 6.89 5.47
N LEU A 116 2.73 5.69 5.52
CA LEU A 116 2.02 5.18 6.69
C LEU A 116 2.99 4.49 7.65
N VAL A 117 3.78 3.54 7.12
CA VAL A 117 4.81 2.82 7.86
C VAL A 117 5.97 2.51 6.93
N THR A 118 7.18 2.50 7.49
CA THR A 118 8.38 2.03 6.81
C THR A 118 8.83 0.75 7.48
N LEU A 119 8.93 -0.32 6.70
CA LEU A 119 9.37 -1.65 7.11
C LEU A 119 10.81 -1.88 6.66
N THR A 120 11.60 -2.48 7.52
CA THR A 120 13.00 -2.83 7.27
C THR A 120 13.12 -4.35 7.21
N PHE A 121 13.70 -4.85 6.13
CA PHE A 121 13.97 -6.27 5.91
C PHE A 121 15.45 -6.51 5.62
N ALA A 122 16.03 -7.56 6.17
CA ALA A 122 17.30 -8.09 5.69
C ALA A 122 17.06 -9.02 4.50
N ALA A 123 17.88 -8.90 3.46
CA ALA A 123 17.94 -9.84 2.35
C ALA A 123 18.76 -11.06 2.78
N VAL A 124 18.09 -12.19 2.97
CA VAL A 124 18.70 -13.47 3.40
C VAL A 124 18.72 -14.52 2.28
N GLY A 125 17.99 -14.26 1.19
CA GLY A 125 17.97 -15.12 0.02
C GLY A 125 19.21 -14.97 -0.87
N PRO A 126 19.45 -15.93 -1.78
CA PRO A 126 20.57 -15.86 -2.70
C PRO A 126 20.41 -14.72 -3.72
N ALA A 127 21.53 -14.31 -4.29
CA ALA A 127 21.58 -13.44 -5.46
C ALA A 127 20.59 -13.87 -6.56
N GLY A 128 19.77 -12.94 -7.05
CA GLY A 128 18.73 -13.18 -8.06
C GLY A 128 17.37 -13.61 -7.50
N ALA A 129 17.28 -13.93 -6.19
CA ALA A 129 16.01 -14.23 -5.55
C ALA A 129 15.09 -13.00 -5.50
N ARG A 130 13.77 -13.25 -5.45
CA ARG A 130 12.74 -12.20 -5.40
C ARG A 130 11.67 -12.59 -4.38
N SER A 131 11.22 -11.61 -3.60
CA SER A 131 10.05 -11.72 -2.73
C SER A 131 9.00 -10.72 -3.18
N GLY A 132 7.80 -11.19 -3.48
CA GLY A 132 6.63 -10.30 -3.54
C GLY A 132 6.35 -9.69 -2.16
N LEU A 133 5.77 -8.50 -2.14
CA LEU A 133 5.25 -7.83 -0.97
C LEU A 133 3.74 -7.65 -1.16
N ASP A 134 2.98 -8.62 -0.65
CA ASP A 134 1.54 -8.72 -0.87
C ASP A 134 0.76 -8.03 0.26
N LEU A 135 -0.01 -7.00 -0.11
CA LEU A 135 -0.89 -6.29 0.80
C LEU A 135 -2.26 -6.99 0.83
N SER A 136 -2.56 -7.65 1.94
CA SER A 136 -3.78 -8.45 2.10
C SER A 136 -4.53 -8.09 3.38
N ALA A 137 -5.79 -8.50 3.47
CA ALA A 137 -6.68 -8.19 4.59
C ALA A 137 -6.80 -6.68 4.90
N ALA A 138 -6.58 -5.82 3.90
CA ALA A 138 -6.60 -4.38 4.04
C ALA A 138 -8.00 -3.87 4.40
N ARG A 139 -8.11 -3.14 5.51
CA ARG A 139 -9.34 -2.49 5.96
C ARG A 139 -9.00 -1.08 6.43
N ALA A 140 -9.86 -0.14 6.11
CA ALA A 140 -9.76 1.23 6.60
C ALA A 140 -11.12 1.71 7.09
N VAL A 141 -11.08 2.57 8.11
CA VAL A 141 -12.26 3.24 8.63
C VAL A 141 -12.00 4.73 8.81
N THR A 142 -13.05 5.54 8.68
CA THR A 142 -13.03 6.95 9.06
C THR A 142 -12.93 7.11 10.57
N ILE A 143 -12.70 8.34 11.05
CA ILE A 143 -12.68 8.67 12.48
C ILE A 143 -14.03 8.40 13.15
N ASP A 144 -15.11 8.45 12.39
CA ASP A 144 -16.48 8.14 12.82
C ASP A 144 -16.80 6.62 12.76
N GLY A 145 -15.85 5.81 12.28
CA GLY A 145 -15.96 4.35 12.23
C GLY A 145 -16.62 3.81 10.96
N GLU A 146 -16.80 4.63 9.91
CA GLU A 146 -17.36 4.18 8.64
C GLU A 146 -16.31 3.47 7.77
N TYR A 147 -16.69 2.40 7.08
CA TYR A 147 -15.78 1.67 6.21
C TYR A 147 -15.39 2.47 4.97
N VAL A 148 -14.08 2.51 4.69
CA VAL A 148 -13.52 3.14 3.50
C VAL A 148 -13.05 2.08 2.51
N PRO A 149 -13.44 2.13 1.23
CA PRO A 149 -12.92 1.22 0.22
C PRO A 149 -11.38 1.32 0.10
N VAL A 150 -10.69 0.18 0.07
CA VAL A 150 -9.23 0.12 -0.04
C VAL A 150 -8.83 -0.58 -1.34
N SER A 151 -8.03 0.09 -2.15
CA SER A 151 -7.29 -0.52 -3.27
C SER A 151 -5.84 -0.77 -2.85
N VAL A 152 -5.24 -1.84 -3.35
CA VAL A 152 -3.85 -2.21 -3.03
C VAL A 152 -3.00 -2.30 -4.29
N VAL A 153 -1.76 -1.85 -4.19
CA VAL A 153 -0.71 -2.01 -5.20
C VAL A 153 0.48 -2.66 -4.53
N ASN A 154 0.70 -3.92 -4.88
CA ASN A 154 1.78 -4.74 -4.35
C ASN A 154 3.13 -4.33 -4.96
N GLY A 155 4.20 -4.64 -4.24
CA GLY A 155 5.57 -4.43 -4.71
C GLY A 155 6.39 -5.71 -4.67
N THR A 156 7.66 -5.60 -5.04
CA THR A 156 8.62 -6.71 -5.03
C THR A 156 9.96 -6.25 -4.47
N VAL A 157 10.63 -7.09 -3.69
CA VAL A 157 12.04 -6.92 -3.37
C VAL A 157 12.88 -7.95 -4.11
N SER A 158 13.88 -7.50 -4.85
CA SER A 158 14.86 -8.37 -5.52
C SER A 158 16.22 -8.28 -4.83
N VAL A 159 16.82 -9.44 -4.56
CA VAL A 159 18.21 -9.55 -4.12
C VAL A 159 19.10 -9.50 -5.35
N GLY A 160 19.95 -8.50 -5.42
CA GLY A 160 20.84 -8.20 -6.53
C GLY A 160 21.74 -9.40 -6.79
N GLY A 161 21.58 -10.00 -7.96
CA GLY A 161 22.61 -10.87 -8.50
C GLY A 161 23.72 -9.99 -9.03
N GLY A 162 24.96 -10.20 -8.59
CA GLY A 162 26.11 -9.51 -9.15
C GLY A 162 26.05 -9.58 -10.69
N GLY A 163 25.98 -8.41 -11.33
CA GLY A 163 26.25 -8.23 -12.75
C GLY A 163 25.19 -8.77 -13.72
N LEU A 164 24.18 -7.96 -13.98
CA LEU A 164 23.92 -7.60 -15.38
C LEU A 164 24.25 -6.12 -15.48
N LEU A 165 25.47 -5.82 -15.92
CA LEU A 165 25.65 -4.60 -16.72
C LEU A 165 24.52 -4.65 -17.76
N PRO A 166 23.77 -3.57 -18.01
CA PRO A 166 22.97 -3.53 -19.22
C PRO A 166 23.93 -3.85 -20.35
N LEU A 167 23.69 -4.95 -21.07
CA LEU A 167 24.30 -5.17 -22.37
C LEU A 167 23.68 -4.12 -23.30
N SER A 168 24.04 -2.86 -23.10
CA SER A 168 24.00 -1.86 -24.15
C SER A 168 24.94 -2.42 -25.23
N PRO A 169 24.46 -2.73 -26.44
CA PRO A 169 25.41 -2.92 -27.52
C PRO A 169 26.05 -1.54 -27.76
N LEU A 170 27.33 -1.43 -27.41
CA LEU A 170 28.25 -0.28 -27.50
C LEU A 170 28.47 0.51 -26.19
N GLY A 171 29.64 0.30 -25.58
CA GLY A 171 30.25 1.28 -24.66
C GLY A 171 30.87 0.64 -23.41
N ALA A 172 32.17 0.33 -23.49
CA ALA A 172 32.99 -0.24 -22.43
C ALA A 172 33.03 0.57 -21.11
N VAL A 173 33.09 -0.11 -19.96
CA VAL A 173 34.09 0.16 -18.90
C VAL A 173 34.38 -1.14 -18.16
N ALA A 174 35.65 -1.54 -18.16
CA ALA A 174 36.17 -2.68 -17.42
C ALA A 174 36.21 -2.39 -15.91
N ALA A 175 35.60 -3.26 -15.10
CA ALA A 175 35.86 -3.31 -13.66
C ALA A 175 36.85 -4.46 -13.40
N ILE A 176 38.12 -4.12 -13.22
CA ILE A 176 39.16 -5.04 -12.76
C ILE A 176 39.01 -5.16 -11.24
N CYS A 177 38.44 -6.26 -10.78
CA CYS A 177 38.55 -6.67 -9.38
C CYS A 177 39.73 -7.65 -9.26
N THR A 178 40.91 -7.16 -8.94
CA THR A 178 42.04 -8.01 -8.53
C THR A 178 41.71 -8.69 -7.21
N ALA A 179 41.38 -9.98 -7.26
CA ALA A 179 41.33 -10.85 -6.09
C ALA A 179 42.77 -11.12 -5.60
N ALA A 180 43.15 -10.53 -4.46
CA ALA A 180 44.35 -10.91 -3.74
C ALA A 180 43.98 -12.01 -2.73
N ALA A 181 44.08 -13.26 -3.16
CA ALA A 181 44.09 -14.41 -2.25
C ALA A 181 44.92 -15.55 -2.87
N VAL A 182 46.23 -15.59 -2.57
CA VAL A 182 47.00 -16.83 -2.61
C VAL A 182 47.54 -17.05 -1.21
N VAL A 183 46.79 -17.85 -0.46
CA VAL A 183 47.19 -18.49 0.78
C VAL A 183 48.30 -19.49 0.48
N ALA A 184 49.21 -19.57 1.44
CA ALA A 184 50.42 -20.36 1.47
C ALA A 184 50.23 -21.88 1.35
N ALA A 185 51.37 -22.53 1.09
CA ALA A 185 51.74 -23.91 1.39
C ALA A 185 51.52 -24.97 0.29
N SER A 186 52.61 -25.39 -0.35
CA SER A 186 53.13 -26.76 -0.14
C SER A 186 54.50 -27.02 -0.82
N ARG A 187 55.51 -27.23 0.02
CA ARG A 187 56.49 -28.34 -0.02
C ARG A 187 57.44 -28.52 -1.23
N THR A 188 58.73 -28.35 -0.91
CA THR A 188 59.87 -29.27 -1.19
C THR A 188 60.32 -29.57 -2.63
N ARG A 189 61.55 -29.17 -3.01
CA ARG A 189 62.74 -30.03 -3.31
C ARG A 189 63.74 -29.37 -4.30
N ARG A 190 65.03 -29.45 -3.92
CA ARG A 190 66.27 -29.50 -4.74
C ARG A 190 66.63 -28.22 -5.52
N ALA A 191 67.90 -27.80 -5.64
CA ALA A 191 69.18 -28.49 -5.54
C ALA A 191 70.17 -27.74 -4.64
#